data_AF-A0A2V8V768-F1
#
_entry.id   AF-A0A2V8V768-F1
#
_cell.length_a   1.000
_cell.length_b   1.000
_cell.length_c   1.000
_cell.angle_alpha   90.00
_cell.angle_beta   90.00
_cell.angle_gamma   90.00
#
_symmetry.space_group_name_H-M   'P 1'
#
loop_
_entity.id
_entity.type
_entity.pdbx_description
1 polymer ?
#
loop_
_entity_poly.entity_id
_entity_poly.type
_entity_poly.pdbx_seq_one_letter_code
_entity_poly.pdbx_strand_id
1 'polypeptide(L)'
;MNHFTVGFLRYQNPDGVPDRGFDPEKELGLKGTLLKGWFPAVNYGLSGIGTNQLKHLYHTVPTVVDSFSKVVRSHTFKFGGEYRKAMANFFGGNGAYGGLNFGSAQTALPYLSGDSGIYSVVGSPFASFLLGQVGSAYMNSPVHMSYR
;
A
#
# COMPACT_ATOMS: atom_id res chain seq x y z
N MET A 1 39.65 -12.43 -26.84
CA MET A 1 39.28 -11.89 -25.52
C MET A 1 37.79 -12.15 -25.33
N ASN A 2 37.41 -12.77 -24.22
CA ASN A 2 36.01 -12.97 -23.85
C ASN A 2 35.73 -12.18 -22.55
N HIS A 3 34.53 -11.63 -22.44
CA HIS A 3 34.06 -10.87 -21.30
C HIS A 3 32.62 -11.25 -21.01
N PHE A 4 32.41 -11.81 -19.83
CA PHE A 4 31.11 -12.25 -19.34
C PHE A 4 30.75 -11.45 -18.08
N THR A 5 29.52 -10.94 -18.01
CA THR A 5 29.02 -10.15 -16.90
C THR A 5 27.64 -10.62 -16.48
N VAL A 6 27.46 -10.77 -15.17
CA VAL A 6 26.16 -10.97 -14.55
C VAL A 6 25.91 -9.76 -13.65
N GLY A 7 24.77 -9.12 -13.83
CA GLY A 7 24.34 -7.98 -13.03
C GLY A 7 22.99 -8.23 -12.39
N PHE A 8 22.82 -7.73 -11.17
CA PHE A 8 21.54 -7.73 -10.47
C PHE A 8 21.27 -6.33 -9.96
N LEU A 9 20.19 -5.73 -10.46
CA LEU A 9 19.70 -4.45 -9.97
C LEU A 9 18.42 -4.67 -9.18
N ARG A 10 18.38 -4.20 -7.93
CA ARG A 10 17.16 -4.12 -7.14
C ARG A 10 16.97 -2.68 -6.69
N TYR A 11 15.84 -2.12 -7.06
CA TYR A 11 15.43 -0.77 -6.71
C TYR A 11 14.09 -0.82 -5.98
N GLN A 12 13.96 -0.07 -4.90
CA GLN A 12 12.69 0.14 -4.21
C GLN A 12 12.22 1.55 -4.53
N ASN A 13 11.03 1.69 -5.12
CA ASN A 13 10.42 2.99 -5.31
C ASN A 13 9.97 3.54 -3.95
N PRO A 14 10.39 4.76 -3.54
CA PRO A 14 10.04 5.34 -2.25
C PRO A 14 8.59 5.88 -2.19
N ASP A 15 7.79 5.78 -3.26
CA ASP A 15 6.35 6.15 -3.28
C ASP A 15 5.44 5.29 -2.36
N GLY A 16 6.02 4.61 -1.38
CA GLY A 16 5.28 3.95 -0.33
C GLY A 16 4.83 4.92 0.75
N VAL A 17 3.85 4.50 1.55
CA VAL A 17 3.45 5.24 2.75
C VAL A 17 4.54 5.01 3.82
N PRO A 18 5.39 6.01 4.14
CA PRO A 18 6.60 5.79 4.93
C PRO A 18 6.26 5.58 6.40
N ASP A 19 6.75 4.53 7.04
CA ASP A 19 6.51 4.27 8.47
C ASP A 19 6.81 5.52 9.33
N ARG A 20 5.82 5.98 10.11
CA ARG A 20 5.90 7.12 11.03
C ARG A 20 6.02 6.68 12.50
N GLY A 21 6.17 5.40 12.78
CA GLY A 21 6.39 4.85 14.13
C GLY A 21 5.13 4.79 15.01
N PHE A 22 3.94 5.01 14.44
CA PHE A 22 2.69 4.98 15.20
C PHE A 22 2.33 3.54 15.60
N ASP A 23 2.12 3.28 16.91
CA ASP A 23 1.72 1.97 17.41
C ASP A 23 0.24 2.01 17.85
N PRO A 24 -0.70 1.57 17.00
CA PRO A 24 -2.14 1.63 17.29
C PRO A 24 -2.54 0.81 18.53
N GLU A 25 -1.78 -0.21 18.91
CA GLU A 25 -2.05 -0.98 20.13
C GLU A 25 -1.70 -0.19 21.38
N LYS A 26 -0.56 0.51 21.38
CA LYS A 26 -0.09 1.28 22.53
C LYS A 26 -0.83 2.61 22.67
N GLU A 27 -1.11 3.27 21.55
CA GLU A 27 -1.64 4.62 21.54
C GLU A 27 -3.17 4.64 21.57
N LEU A 28 -3.84 3.69 20.89
CA LEU A 28 -5.30 3.64 20.79
C LEU A 28 -5.92 2.41 21.45
N GLY A 29 -5.11 1.45 21.93
CA GLY A 29 -5.63 0.20 22.51
C GLY A 29 -6.28 -0.74 21.49
N LEU A 30 -6.08 -0.51 20.19
CA LEU A 30 -6.65 -1.32 19.11
C LEU A 30 -5.85 -2.62 18.99
N LYS A 31 -6.28 -3.66 19.70
CA LYS A 31 -5.62 -4.98 19.69
C LYS A 31 -5.90 -5.72 18.38
N GLY A 32 -4.89 -6.44 17.88
CA GLY A 32 -5.02 -7.27 16.67
C GLY A 32 -4.62 -6.56 15.38
N THR A 33 -3.91 -5.44 15.49
CA THR A 33 -3.40 -4.73 14.31
C THR A 33 -2.26 -5.52 13.66
N LEU A 34 -2.47 -5.94 12.42
CA LEU A 34 -1.49 -6.68 11.61
C LEU A 34 -0.25 -5.85 11.26
N LEU A 35 -0.36 -4.52 11.28
CA LEU A 35 0.71 -3.60 10.89
C LEU A 35 0.79 -2.40 11.81
N LYS A 36 2.01 -1.96 12.06
CA LYS A 36 2.36 -0.76 12.82
C LYS A 36 2.98 0.27 11.87
N GLY A 37 2.94 1.53 12.28
CA GLY A 37 3.66 2.60 11.61
C GLY A 37 2.81 3.76 11.11
N TRP A 38 1.49 3.59 11.05
CA TRP A 38 0.57 4.67 10.67
C TRP A 38 -0.70 4.70 11.49
N PHE A 39 -1.23 5.91 11.66
CA PHE A 39 -2.56 6.13 12.18
C PHE A 39 -3.60 5.51 11.23
N PRO A 40 -4.51 4.64 11.72
CA PRO A 40 -5.57 4.03 10.92
C PRO A 40 -6.45 5.08 10.21
N ALA A 41 -7.05 4.73 9.08
CA ALA A 41 -7.97 5.65 8.42
C ALA A 41 -9.24 5.85 9.25
N VAL A 42 -9.56 7.10 9.61
CA VAL A 42 -10.77 7.45 10.36
C VAL A 42 -11.69 8.27 9.48
N ASN A 43 -12.88 7.74 9.20
CA ASN A 43 -13.93 8.43 8.45
C ASN A 43 -15.06 8.81 9.40
N TYR A 44 -15.35 10.11 9.47
CA TYR A 44 -16.34 10.70 10.36
C TYR A 44 -17.26 11.70 9.65
N GLY A 45 -17.48 11.50 8.34
CA GLY A 45 -18.36 12.35 7.52
C GLY A 45 -17.75 13.69 7.09
N LEU A 46 -16.48 13.94 7.39
CA LEU A 46 -15.67 15.02 6.84
C LEU A 46 -14.45 14.42 6.10
N SER A 47 -13.46 15.25 5.77
CA SER A 47 -12.16 14.75 5.28
C SER A 47 -11.55 13.81 6.32
N GLY A 48 -11.43 12.54 5.96
CA GLY A 48 -10.85 11.53 6.85
C GLY A 48 -9.40 11.81 7.19
N ILE A 49 -8.97 11.29 8.34
CA ILE A 49 -7.58 11.37 8.81
C ILE A 49 -6.91 10.00 8.76
N GLY A 50 -5.58 9.99 8.72
CA GLY A 50 -4.80 8.74 8.65
C GLY A 50 -4.79 8.11 7.26
N THR A 51 -4.32 6.87 7.19
CA THR A 51 -4.22 6.11 5.95
C THR A 51 -4.54 4.64 6.22
N ASN A 52 -5.17 4.01 5.25
CA ASN A 52 -5.38 2.56 5.22
C ASN A 52 -4.55 1.88 4.12
N GLN A 53 -3.77 2.65 3.37
CA GLN A 53 -2.99 2.17 2.25
C GLN A 53 -1.60 1.73 2.70
N LEU A 54 -1.21 0.54 2.32
CA LEU A 54 0.19 0.10 2.30
C LEU A 54 0.59 -0.10 0.85
N LYS A 55 1.69 0.51 0.43
CA LYS A 55 2.24 0.36 -0.92
C LYS A 55 3.75 0.36 -0.85
N HIS A 56 4.37 -0.63 -1.48
CA HIS A 56 5.81 -0.73 -1.69
C HIS A 56 6.01 -1.37 -3.06
N LEU A 57 6.77 -0.71 -3.93
CA LEU A 57 7.06 -1.21 -5.26
C LEU A 57 8.55 -1.49 -5.39
N TYR A 58 8.89 -2.73 -5.75
CA TYR A 58 10.25 -3.16 -5.95
C TYR A 58 10.46 -3.52 -7.42
N HIS A 59 11.46 -2.92 -8.06
CA HIS A 59 11.93 -3.30 -9.37
C HIS A 59 13.16 -4.19 -9.23
N THR A 60 13.17 -5.30 -9.96
CA THR A 60 14.29 -6.25 -9.98
C THR A 60 14.65 -6.56 -11.41
N VAL A 61 15.92 -6.35 -11.77
CA VAL A 61 16.43 -6.54 -13.13
C VAL A 61 17.69 -7.40 -13.09
N PRO A 62 17.58 -8.73 -13.19
CA PRO A 62 18.71 -9.58 -13.57
C PRO A 62 19.14 -9.29 -15.01
N THR A 63 20.46 -9.23 -15.20
CA THR A 63 21.11 -8.97 -16.48
C THR A 63 22.27 -9.95 -16.68
N VAL A 64 22.44 -10.43 -17.91
CA VAL A 64 23.55 -11.28 -18.32
C VAL A 64 24.05 -10.75 -19.66
N VAL A 65 25.34 -10.47 -19.75
CA VAL A 65 25.99 -9.94 -20.95
C VAL A 65 27.21 -10.80 -21.26
N ASP A 66 27.32 -11.28 -22.49
CA ASP A 66 28.51 -11.95 -23.02
C ASP A 66 29.06 -11.18 -24.22
N SER A 67 30.38 -11.12 -24.31
CA SER A 67 31.13 -10.38 -25.31
C SER A 67 32.36 -11.19 -25.69
N PHE A 68 32.50 -11.53 -26.96
CA PHE A 68 33.63 -12.25 -27.51
C PHE A 68 34.26 -11.46 -28.64
N SER A 69 35.55 -11.16 -28.52
CA SER A 69 36.34 -10.53 -29.58
C SER A 69 37.54 -11.40 -29.96
N LYS A 70 37.78 -11.53 -31.26
CA LYS A 70 38.92 -12.27 -31.81
C LYS A 70 39.57 -11.46 -32.91
N VAL A 71 40.87 -11.22 -32.76
CA VAL A 71 41.70 -10.61 -33.79
C VAL A 71 42.44 -11.72 -34.52
N VAL A 72 42.27 -11.81 -35.83
CA VAL A 72 43.01 -12.73 -36.70
C VAL A 72 43.59 -11.91 -37.85
N ARG A 73 44.92 -11.76 -37.85
CA ARG A 73 45.65 -10.86 -38.77
C ARG A 73 45.08 -9.43 -38.70
N SER A 74 44.68 -8.89 -39.84
CA SER A 74 44.08 -7.55 -39.99
C SER A 74 42.56 -7.54 -39.79
N HIS A 75 41.94 -8.66 -39.42
CA HIS A 75 40.49 -8.75 -39.19
C HIS A 75 40.17 -8.84 -37.70
N THR A 76 39.19 -8.04 -37.26
CA THR A 76 38.65 -8.09 -35.90
C THR A 76 37.21 -8.54 -35.95
N PHE A 77 36.91 -9.66 -35.29
CA PHE A 77 35.56 -10.18 -35.11
C PHE A 77 35.07 -9.86 -33.71
N LYS A 78 33.82 -9.41 -33.58
CA LYS A 78 33.16 -9.15 -32.30
C LYS A 78 31.76 -9.77 -32.33
N PHE A 79 31.45 -10.54 -31.30
CA PHE A 79 30.16 -11.16 -31.07
C PHE A 79 29.73 -10.85 -29.64
N GLY A 80 28.44 -10.85 -29.38
CA GLY A 80 27.94 -10.67 -28.03
C GLY A 80 26.44 -10.92 -27.96
N GLY A 81 25.98 -11.15 -26.74
CA GLY A 81 24.58 -11.36 -26.42
C GLY A 81 24.25 -10.69 -25.09
N GLU A 82 23.04 -10.14 -25.01
CA GLU A 82 22.52 -9.55 -23.79
C GLU A 82 21.16 -10.17 -23.47
N TYR A 83 20.99 -10.57 -22.21
CA TYR A 83 19.72 -10.95 -21.62
C TYR A 83 19.42 -10.02 -20.45
N ARG A 84 18.23 -9.43 -20.44
CA ARG A 84 17.70 -8.67 -19.30
C ARG A 84 16.26 -9.07 -19.06
N LYS A 85 15.89 -9.21 -17.80
CA LYS A 85 14.49 -9.44 -17.42
C LYS A 85 14.08 -8.44 -16.35
N ALA A 86 13.23 -7.49 -16.71
CA ALA A 86 12.68 -6.54 -15.75
C ALA A 86 11.45 -7.16 -15.06
N MET A 87 11.45 -7.15 -13.74
CA MET A 87 10.34 -7.63 -12.91
C MET A 87 9.90 -6.52 -11.96
N ALA A 88 8.60 -6.41 -11.72
CA ALA A 88 8.03 -5.50 -10.74
C ALA A 88 7.29 -6.32 -9.67
N ASN A 89 7.73 -6.18 -8.42
CA ASN A 89 7.08 -6.79 -7.27
C ASN A 89 6.34 -5.70 -6.49
N PHE A 90 5.04 -5.86 -6.38
CA PHE A 90 4.18 -5.01 -5.59
C PHE A 90 3.91 -5.68 -4.25
N PHE A 91 4.23 -4.99 -3.17
CA PHE A 91 3.81 -5.35 -1.82
C PHE A 91 2.88 -4.25 -1.32
N GLY A 92 1.61 -4.57 -1.15
CA GLY A 92 0.66 -3.57 -0.72
C GLY A 92 -0.70 -4.15 -0.39
N GLY A 93 -1.53 -3.36 0.26
CA GLY A 93 -2.86 -3.76 0.67
C GLY A 93 -3.73 -2.54 0.94
N ASN A 94 -4.99 -2.63 0.51
CA ASN A 94 -6.01 -1.66 0.88
C ASN A 94 -6.67 -2.11 2.19
N GLY A 95 -6.62 -1.29 3.24
CA GLY A 95 -7.09 -1.67 4.57
C GLY A 95 -6.01 -2.29 5.46
N ALA A 96 -4.74 -2.17 5.07
CA ALA A 96 -3.61 -2.82 5.74
C ALA A 96 -3.35 -2.28 7.16
N TYR A 97 -3.45 -0.95 7.32
CA TYR A 97 -3.42 -0.26 8.63
C TYR A 97 -4.80 -0.20 9.30
N GLY A 98 -5.82 -0.78 8.67
CA GLY A 98 -7.21 -0.73 9.13
C GLY A 98 -7.88 0.62 8.98
N GLY A 99 -9.15 0.66 9.40
CA GLY A 99 -9.91 1.89 9.47
C GLY A 99 -11.11 1.80 10.40
N LEU A 100 -11.49 2.96 10.91
CA LEU A 100 -12.66 3.18 11.77
C LEU A 100 -13.65 4.07 11.00
N ASN A 101 -14.89 3.61 10.91
CA ASN A 101 -15.96 4.36 10.26
C ASN A 101 -17.01 4.76 11.30
N PHE A 102 -17.29 6.05 11.36
CA PHE A 102 -18.32 6.62 12.21
C PHE A 102 -19.54 6.91 11.35
N GLY A 103 -20.67 6.30 11.70
CA GLY A 103 -21.93 6.45 10.97
C GLY A 103 -22.83 7.50 11.60
N SER A 104 -23.90 7.86 10.89
CA SER A 104 -24.96 8.70 11.46
C SER A 104 -25.90 7.90 12.39
N ALA A 105 -25.94 6.58 12.25
CA ALA A 105 -26.87 5.71 12.99
C ALA A 105 -26.73 5.80 14.51
N GLN A 106 -25.51 6.04 15.01
CA GLN A 106 -25.24 6.10 16.45
C GLN A 106 -25.82 7.37 17.10
N THR A 107 -25.97 8.45 16.33
CA THR A 107 -26.55 9.73 16.77
C THR A 107 -27.89 10.04 16.13
N ALA A 108 -28.44 9.09 15.36
CA ALA A 108 -29.75 9.21 14.74
C ALA A 108 -30.86 8.92 15.75
N LEU A 109 -31.97 9.65 15.66
CA LEU A 109 -33.19 9.29 16.39
C LEU A 109 -33.94 8.21 15.58
N PRO A 110 -34.12 6.99 16.10
CA PRO A 110 -34.75 5.88 15.37
C PRO A 110 -36.20 6.16 14.95
N TYR A 111 -36.88 7.08 15.64
CA TYR A 111 -38.24 7.49 15.31
C TYR A 111 -38.31 8.29 14.01
N LEU A 112 -37.25 9.03 13.65
CA LEU A 112 -37.20 9.86 12.45
C LEU A 112 -36.77 9.10 11.19
N SER A 113 -36.26 7.86 11.31
CA SER A 113 -35.83 7.06 10.15
C SER A 113 -36.99 6.49 9.31
N GLY A 114 -38.23 6.55 9.81
CA GLY A 114 -39.43 6.14 9.07
C GLY A 114 -40.16 7.29 8.37
N ASP A 115 -39.78 8.54 8.67
CA ASP A 115 -40.42 9.73 8.11
C ASP A 115 -39.61 10.21 6.89
N SER A 116 -39.91 9.61 5.74
CA SER A 116 -39.25 9.86 4.45
C SER A 116 -39.47 11.28 3.89
N GLY A 117 -40.23 12.14 4.59
CA GLY A 117 -40.64 13.46 4.11
C GLY A 117 -39.77 14.65 4.53
N ILE A 118 -39.00 14.57 5.62
CA ILE A 118 -38.40 15.78 6.25
C ILE A 118 -36.86 15.80 6.26
N TYR A 119 -36.19 14.66 6.41
CA TYR A 119 -34.72 14.63 6.51
C TYR A 119 -34.11 13.51 5.65
N SER A 120 -33.25 13.89 4.70
CA SER A 120 -32.50 12.94 3.83
C SER A 120 -31.43 12.14 4.59
N VAL A 121 -30.93 12.65 5.72
CA VAL A 121 -29.97 11.98 6.62
C VAL A 121 -30.34 12.34 8.06
N VAL A 122 -30.59 11.34 8.89
CA VAL A 122 -30.81 11.52 10.34
C VAL A 122 -29.54 11.11 11.08
N GLY A 123 -29.06 11.97 11.99
CA GLY A 123 -27.82 11.79 12.74
C GLY A 123 -26.59 12.42 12.07
N SER A 124 -25.46 12.42 12.77
CA SER A 124 -24.20 13.02 12.30
C SER A 124 -23.00 12.09 12.56
N PRO A 125 -22.30 11.64 11.49
CA PRO A 125 -21.03 10.92 11.60
C PRO A 125 -19.99 11.64 12.45
N PHE A 126 -19.94 12.98 12.39
CA PHE A 126 -19.02 13.79 13.17
C PHE A 126 -19.40 13.81 14.65
N ALA A 127 -20.70 13.86 14.97
CA ALA A 127 -21.15 13.76 16.35
C ALA A 127 -20.85 12.36 16.93
N SER A 128 -21.05 11.30 16.14
CA SER A 128 -20.68 9.93 16.53
C SER A 128 -19.18 9.82 16.81
N PHE A 129 -18.33 10.51 16.04
CA PHE A 129 -16.89 10.61 16.29
C PHE A 129 -16.56 11.32 17.61
N LEU A 130 -17.17 12.48 17.88
CA LEU A 130 -16.98 13.20 19.15
C LEU A 130 -17.39 12.37 20.37
N LEU A 131 -18.41 11.52 20.22
CA LEU A 131 -18.88 10.60 21.25
C LEU A 131 -18.07 9.29 21.32
N GLY A 132 -17.11 9.08 20.42
CA GLY A 132 -16.33 7.84 20.34
C GLY A 132 -17.12 6.61 19.89
N GLN A 133 -18.30 6.80 19.29
CA GLN A 133 -19.18 5.72 18.87
C GLN A 133 -18.82 5.21 17.48
N VAL A 134 -17.88 4.27 17.43
CA VAL A 134 -17.44 3.60 16.18
C VAL A 134 -18.60 2.79 15.60
N GLY A 135 -18.93 3.04 14.32
CA GLY A 135 -20.00 2.32 13.63
C GLY A 135 -19.53 1.03 12.96
N SER A 136 -18.31 1.01 12.44
CA SER A 136 -17.66 -0.21 12.00
C SER A 136 -16.14 -0.05 11.99
N ALA A 137 -15.43 -1.17 12.06
CA ALA A 137 -13.99 -1.25 11.92
C ALA A 137 -13.64 -2.35 10.92
N TYR A 138 -12.57 -2.16 10.15
CA TYR A 138 -12.08 -3.17 9.21
C TYR A 138 -10.56 -3.20 9.18
N MET A 139 -10.04 -4.37 8.83
CA MET A 139 -8.63 -4.61 8.56
C MET A 139 -8.49 -5.69 7.50
N ASN A 140 -7.55 -5.50 6.58
CA ASN A 140 -7.25 -6.45 5.52
C ASN A 140 -5.78 -6.84 5.57
N SER A 141 -5.49 -8.10 5.27
CA SER A 141 -4.11 -8.57 5.14
C SER A 141 -3.45 -7.97 3.89
N PRO A 142 -2.17 -7.53 3.99
CA PRO A 142 -1.39 -7.14 2.83
C PRO A 142 -1.26 -8.26 1.82
N VAL A 143 -1.16 -7.91 0.53
CA VAL A 143 -0.89 -8.87 -0.53
C VAL A 143 0.49 -8.62 -1.14
N HIS A 144 1.14 -9.70 -1.55
CA HIS A 144 2.36 -9.65 -2.34
C HIS A 144 2.06 -10.17 -3.74
N MET A 145 2.29 -9.34 -4.75
CA MET A 145 2.01 -9.65 -6.15
C MET A 145 3.24 -9.34 -7.00
N SER A 146 3.79 -10.36 -7.65
CA SER A 146 4.91 -10.23 -8.58
C SER A 146 4.38 -10.20 -10.02
N TYR A 147 4.55 -9.09 -10.72
CA TYR A 147 4.33 -9.01 -12.17
C TYR A 147 5.60 -9.47 -12.90
N ARG A 148 5.40 -10.35 -13.89
CA ARG A 148 6.45 -10.96 -14.71
C ARG A 148 6.72 -10.18 -15.98
#